data_AF-A0A1A2G554-F1
#
_entry.id   AF-A0A1A2G554-F1
#
_cell.length_a   1.000
_cell.length_b   1.000
_cell.length_c   1.000
_cell.angle_alpha   90.00
_cell.angle_beta   90.00
_cell.angle_gamma   90.00
#
_symmetry.space_group_name_H-M   'P 1'
#
loop_
_entity.id
_entity.type
_entity.pdbx_description
1 polymer ?
#
loop_
_entity_poly.entity_id
_entity_poly.type
_entity_poly.pdbx_seq_one_letter_code
_entity_poly.pdbx_strand_id
1 'polypeptide(L)' 'MSDARIFDVAKGVLIATRGCGLDEALAELVGVAEGDQVGVFAVARALVSLATPGVTQERDAAAVDAATKAWGHLFAVHR' A
#
# COMPACT_ATOMS: atom_id res chain seq x y z
N MET A 1 9.79 8.04 9.12
CA MET A 1 9.85 8.44 7.69
C MET A 1 8.82 9.53 7.48
N SER A 2 9.03 10.51 6.59
CA SER A 2 7.97 11.48 6.28
C SER A 2 6.83 10.81 5.50
N ASP A 3 5.61 11.32 5.67
CA ASP A 3 4.41 10.80 5.00
C ASP A 3 4.51 10.88 3.45
N ALA A 4 5.20 11.90 2.93
CA ALA A 4 5.52 11.98 1.50
C ALA A 4 6.43 10.82 1.04
N ARG A 5 7.47 10.50 1.82
CA ARG A 5 8.42 9.43 1.44
C ARG A 5 7.77 8.06 1.45
N ILE A 6 6.93 7.75 2.45
CA ILE A 6 6.25 6.45 2.47
C ILE A 6 5.28 6.31 1.30
N PHE A 7 4.63 7.41 0.93
CA PHE A 7 3.73 7.44 -0.20
C PHE A 7 4.45 7.21 -1.54
N ASP A 8 5.62 7.81 -1.73
CA ASP A 8 6.46 7.55 -2.91
C ASP A 8 6.94 6.09 -2.98
N VAL A 9 7.30 5.50 -1.83
CA VAL A 9 7.65 4.06 -1.77
C VAL A 9 6.45 3.18 -2.13
N ALA A 10 5.26 3.48 -1.63
CA ALA A 10 4.04 2.75 -1.95
C ALA A 10 3.74 2.75 -3.46
N LYS A 11 3.86 3.91 -4.13
CA LYS A 11 3.74 3.99 -5.60
C LYS A 11 4.79 3.12 -6.29
N GLY A 12 6.04 3.17 -5.85
CA GLY A 12 7.12 2.35 -6.38
C GLY A 12 6.85 0.84 -6.26
N VAL A 13 6.27 0.40 -5.14
CA VAL A 13 5.86 -1.00 -4.93
C VAL A 13 4.80 -1.43 -5.95
N LEU A 14 3.78 -0.61 -6.19
CA LEU A 14 2.74 -0.92 -7.19
C LEU A 14 3.30 -0.97 -8.61
N ILE A 15 4.14 0.00 -8.98
CA ILE A 15 4.81 0.03 -10.29
C ILE A 15 5.63 -1.26 -10.50
N ALA A 16 6.42 -1.67 -9.50
CA ALA A 16 7.26 -2.85 -9.60
C ALA A 16 6.46 -4.17 -9.65
N THR A 17 5.35 -4.26 -8.91
CA THR A 17 4.56 -5.50 -8.80
C THR A 17 3.55 -5.66 -9.93
N ARG A 18 3.01 -4.55 -10.45
CA ARG A 18 1.95 -4.54 -11.47
C ARG A 18 2.39 -4.07 -12.85
N GLY A 19 3.57 -3.46 -12.97
CA GLY A 19 4.05 -2.86 -14.22
C GLY A 19 3.24 -1.65 -14.69
N CYS A 20 2.52 -0.98 -13.79
CA CYS A 20 1.69 0.19 -14.09
C CYS A 20 2.50 1.51 -14.10
N GLY A 21 1.90 2.57 -14.63
CA GLY A 21 2.45 3.92 -14.61
C GLY A 21 2.32 4.60 -13.24
N LEU A 22 3.01 5.74 -13.06
CA LEU A 22 2.97 6.51 -11.82
C LEU A 22 1.56 7.03 -11.47
N ASP A 23 0.85 7.54 -12.47
CA ASP A 23 -0.50 8.10 -12.29
C ASP A 23 -1.52 7.00 -11.96
N GLU A 24 -1.37 5.82 -12.57
CA GLU A 24 -2.20 4.64 -12.27
C GLU A 24 -1.96 4.15 -10.84
N ALA A 25 -0.70 4.07 -10.40
CA ALA A 25 -0.36 3.72 -9.03
C ALA A 25 -0.91 4.72 -8.01
N LEU A 26 -0.89 6.01 -8.33
CA LEU A 26 -1.49 7.07 -7.51
C LEU A 26 -3.01 6.91 -7.41
N ALA A 27 -3.68 6.79 -8.56
CA ALA A 27 -5.13 6.65 -8.62
C ALA A 27 -5.61 5.41 -7.86
N GLU A 28 -4.85 4.31 -7.93
CA GLU A 28 -5.16 3.09 -7.20
C GLU A 28 -5.03 3.23 -5.68
N LEU A 29 -3.96 3.86 -5.19
CA LEU A 29 -3.79 4.15 -3.76
C LEU A 29 -4.95 5.00 -3.21
N VAL A 30 -5.33 6.04 -3.96
CA VAL A 30 -6.45 6.92 -3.60
C VAL A 30 -7.77 6.15 -3.64
N GLY A 31 -8.01 5.37 -4.69
CA GLY A 31 -9.25 4.60 -4.85
C GLY A 31 -9.46 3.56 -3.73
N VAL A 32 -8.41 2.88 -3.29
CA VAL A 32 -8.49 1.96 -2.13
C VAL A 32 -8.79 2.74 -0.85
N ALA A 33 -8.11 3.87 -0.65
CA ALA A 33 -8.31 4.70 0.53
C ALA A 33 -9.76 5.23 0.63
N GLU A 34 -10.30 5.73 -0.47
CA GLU A 34 -11.67 6.22 -0.54
C GLU A 34 -12.71 5.10 -0.40
N GLY A 35 -12.46 3.94 -1.04
CA GLY A 35 -13.38 2.81 -1.04
C GLY A 35 -13.58 2.17 0.33
N ASP A 36 -12.52 2.09 1.14
CA ASP A 36 -12.58 1.56 2.51
C ASP A 36 -12.59 2.68 3.59
N GLN A 37 -12.77 3.94 3.19
CA GLN A 37 -12.84 5.14 4.06
C GLN A 37 -11.68 5.29 5.06
N VAL A 38 -10.46 5.05 4.58
CA VAL A 38 -9.23 5.10 5.38
C VAL A 38 -8.29 6.18 4.84
N GLY A 39 -7.42 6.70 5.70
CA GLY A 39 -6.45 7.72 5.29
C GLY A 39 -5.45 7.17 4.27
N VAL A 40 -5.23 7.89 3.16
CA VAL A 40 -4.35 7.41 2.07
C VAL A 40 -2.92 7.11 2.52
N PHE A 41 -2.38 7.88 3.47
CA PHE A 41 -1.06 7.60 4.06
C PHE A 41 -1.05 6.36 4.97
N ALA A 42 -2.18 6.04 5.62
CA ALA A 42 -2.32 4.80 6.39
C ALA A 42 -2.33 3.58 5.46
N VAL A 43 -3.06 3.66 4.34
CA VAL A 43 -3.05 2.63 3.28
C VAL A 43 -1.65 2.49 2.66
N ALA A 44 -0.96 3.58 2.36
CA ALA A 44 0.41 3.54 1.84
C ALA A 44 1.37 2.85 2.83
N ARG A 45 1.29 3.17 4.12
CA ARG A 45 2.06 2.46 5.18
C ARG A 45 1.73 0.97 5.23
N ALA A 46 0.45 0.61 5.16
CA ALA A 46 0.00 -0.77 5.17
C ALA A 46 0.54 -1.55 3.95
N LEU A 47 0.46 -0.98 2.75
CA LEU A 47 1.02 -1.59 1.54
C LEU A 47 2.54 -1.80 1.65
N VAL A 48 3.29 -0.81 2.10
CA VAL A 48 4.75 -0.95 2.29
C VAL A 48 5.06 -2.01 3.34
N SER A 49 4.23 -2.13 4.39
CA SER A 49 4.37 -3.20 5.38
C SER A 49 4.04 -4.58 4.82
N LEU A 50 3.13 -4.71 3.85
CA LEU A 50 2.87 -5.98 3.16
C LEU A 50 4.06 -6.39 2.28
N ALA A 51 4.69 -5.42 1.62
CA ALA A 51 5.84 -5.64 0.74
C ALA A 51 7.17 -5.86 1.49
N THR A 52 7.25 -5.50 2.77
CA THR A 52 8.49 -5.55 3.56
C THR A 52 8.37 -6.55 4.72
N PRO A 53 8.99 -7.73 4.64
CA PRO A 53 8.99 -8.70 5.73
C PRO A 53 9.61 -8.12 7.02
N GLY A 54 9.00 -8.42 8.17
CA GLY A 54 9.56 -8.10 9.49
C GLY A 54 9.39 -6.65 9.97
N VAL A 55 8.75 -5.77 9.19
CA VAL A 55 8.44 -4.40 9.64
C VAL A 55 7.10 -4.36 10.36
N THR A 56 7.14 -4.27 11.69
CA THR A 56 5.97 -4.02 12.53
C THR A 56 5.89 -2.52 12.82
N GLN A 57 5.13 -1.77 12.03
CA GLN A 57 4.72 -0.42 12.40
C GLN A 57 3.43 -0.50 13.21
N GLU A 58 3.09 0.51 14.02
CA GLU A 58 1.72 0.69 14.51
C GLU A 58 0.79 0.72 13.30
N ARG A 59 -0.08 -0.29 13.19
CA ARG A 59 -0.93 -0.46 12.02
C ARG A 59 -2.36 -0.13 12.39
N ASP A 60 -2.92 0.85 11.68
CA ASP A 60 -4.36 1.02 11.59
C ASP A 60 -4.95 -0.26 10.98
N ALA A 61 -5.77 -0.96 11.77
CA ALA A 61 -6.33 -2.26 11.38
C ALA A 61 -7.20 -2.17 10.13
N ALA A 62 -7.94 -1.07 9.94
CA ALA A 62 -8.76 -0.86 8.76
C ALA A 62 -7.89 -0.66 7.52
N ALA A 63 -6.79 0.09 7.64
CA ALA A 63 -5.85 0.27 6.54
C ALA A 63 -5.12 -1.03 6.16
N VAL A 64 -4.81 -1.89 7.15
CA VAL A 64 -4.23 -3.22 6.90
C VAL A 64 -5.21 -4.12 6.17
N ASP A 65 -6.47 -4.14 6.61
CA ASP A 65 -7.51 -4.93 5.97
C ASP A 65 -7.72 -4.49 4.52
N ALA A 66 -7.88 -3.18 4.29
CA ALA A 66 -8.01 -2.57 2.97
C ALA A 66 -6.82 -2.94 2.05
N ALA A 67 -5.59 -2.76 2.54
CA ALA A 67 -4.39 -3.08 1.76
C ALA A 67 -4.25 -4.59 1.49
N THR A 68 -4.63 -5.45 2.45
CA THR A 68 -4.55 -6.91 2.29
C THR A 68 -5.59 -7.40 1.30
N LYS A 69 -6.81 -6.88 1.38
CA LYS A 69 -7.90 -7.15 0.43
C LYS A 69 -7.52 -6.71 -0.99
N ALA A 70 -6.91 -5.54 -1.15
CA ALA A 70 -6.52 -5.01 -2.45
C ALA A 70 -5.30 -5.74 -3.05
N TRP A 71 -4.24 -5.93 -2.26
CA TRP A 71 -2.91 -6.29 -2.79
C TRP A 71 -2.28 -7.53 -2.15
N GLY A 72 -2.92 -8.16 -1.17
CA GLY A 72 -2.34 -9.31 -0.47
C GLY A 72 -1.93 -10.45 -1.42
N HIS A 73 -2.69 -10.65 -2.50
CA HIS A 73 -2.40 -11.66 -3.53
C HIS A 73 -1.09 -11.39 -4.30
N LEU A 74 -0.66 -10.13 -4.44
CA LEU A 74 0.59 -9.76 -5.12
C LEU A 74 1.84 -10.27 -4.36
N PHE A 75 1.72 -10.45 -3.04
CA PHE A 75 2.81 -10.85 -2.16
C PHE A 75 2.70 -12.29 -1.65
N ALA A 76 1.62 -12.99 -1.98
CA ALA A 76 1.37 -14.37 -1.52
C ALA A 76 2.33 -15.41 -2.11
N VAL A 77 2.98 -15.11 -3.25
CA VAL A 77 3.85 -16.04 -3.98
C VAL A 77 5.32 -15.95 -3.53
N HIS A 78 5.70 -14.90 -2.79
CA HIS A 78 7.09 -14.61 -2.37
C HIS A 78 7.32 -14.68 -0.86
N ARG A 79 6.48 -15.44 -0.13
CA ARG A 79 6.61 -15.59 1.32
C ARG A 79 7.45 -16.81 1.72
#